data_AF-A0A0Q1ART6-F1
#
_entry.id   AF-A0A0Q1ART6-F1
#
_cell.length_a   1.000
_cell.length_b   1.000
_cell.length_c   1.000
_cell.angle_alpha   90.00
_cell.angle_beta   90.00
_cell.angle_gamma   90.00
#
_symmetry.space_group_name_H-M   'P 1'
#
loop_
_entity.id
_entity.type
_entity.pdbx_description
1 polymer ?
#
loop_
_entity_poly.entity_id
_entity_poly.type
_entity_poly.pdbx_seq_one_letter_code
_entity_poly.pdbx_strand_id
1 'polypeptide(L)'
;MKFRNLFNKDNEIQSKFNLSEVEFFLLVLKLIPDGSYIFFDQTEPDYWVIRLHPWSYRSDLSQYEADYYIKDEDLVNRMREILMHTPQDLNEIHHLYITSPGGESIFSSFDNFEVIYLCEELKIKIKSQINDRLD
;
A
#
# COMPACT_ATOMS: atom_id res chain seq x y z
N MET A 1 -16.18 -3.56 -26.62
CA MET A 1 -16.07 -2.78 -25.37
C MET A 1 -14.96 -1.76 -25.59
N LYS A 2 -15.30 -0.45 -25.66
CA LYS A 2 -14.33 0.60 -25.97
C LYS A 2 -13.67 1.05 -24.66
N PHE A 3 -12.42 0.64 -24.44
CA PHE A 3 -11.54 1.19 -23.41
C PHE A 3 -11.26 2.65 -23.78
N ARG A 4 -12.11 3.57 -23.30
CA ARG A 4 -11.88 5.00 -23.42
C ARG A 4 -10.90 5.41 -22.31
N ASN A 5 -9.70 5.77 -22.73
CA ASN A 5 -8.82 6.76 -22.09
C ASN A 5 -8.85 6.80 -20.55
N LEU A 6 -8.25 5.80 -19.89
CA LEU A 6 -7.84 5.92 -18.48
C LEU A 6 -6.45 6.57 -18.33
N PHE A 7 -5.73 6.79 -19.43
CA PHE A 7 -4.44 7.48 -19.41
C PHE A 7 -4.64 8.99 -19.35
N ASN A 8 -4.92 9.50 -18.15
CA ASN A 8 -4.44 10.83 -17.78
C ASN A 8 -3.51 10.66 -16.57
N LYS A 9 -2.24 10.98 -16.82
CA LYS A 9 -1.04 10.64 -16.06
C LYS A 9 -0.80 11.47 -14.79
N ASP A 10 -1.81 12.20 -14.33
CA ASP A 10 -1.74 12.99 -13.10
C ASP A 10 -2.44 12.19 -12.00
N ASN A 11 -1.65 11.34 -11.32
CA ASN A 11 -2.01 10.48 -10.20
C ASN A 11 -3.42 10.74 -9.63
N GLU A 12 -4.35 9.83 -9.91
CA GLU A 12 -5.75 9.92 -9.45
C GLU A 12 -5.80 10.14 -7.92
N ILE A 13 -4.81 9.65 -7.17
CA ILE A 13 -4.67 9.89 -5.72
C ILE A 13 -4.44 11.37 -5.39
N GLN A 14 -3.43 12.01 -6.02
CA GLN A 14 -3.06 13.39 -5.74
C GLN A 14 -4.22 14.33 -6.08
N SER A 15 -4.87 14.10 -7.21
CA SER A 15 -6.02 14.91 -7.64
C SER A 15 -7.30 14.66 -6.83
N LYS A 16 -7.53 13.44 -6.33
CA LYS A 16 -8.76 13.06 -5.61
C LYS A 16 -8.71 13.25 -4.10
N PHE A 17 -7.52 13.15 -3.51
CA PHE A 17 -7.33 13.21 -2.05
C PHE A 17 -6.34 14.28 -1.60
N ASN A 18 -5.64 14.95 -2.53
CA ASN A 18 -4.63 15.97 -2.22
C ASN A 18 -3.53 15.46 -1.26
N LEU A 19 -3.08 14.22 -1.48
CA LEU A 19 -2.01 13.55 -0.73
C LEU A 19 -0.93 13.09 -1.72
N SER A 20 0.34 13.12 -1.30
CA SER A 20 1.39 12.39 -2.00
C SER A 20 1.14 10.87 -1.93
N GLU A 21 1.80 10.09 -2.81
CA GLU A 21 1.66 8.62 -2.84
C GLU A 21 2.07 8.01 -1.49
N VAL A 22 3.17 8.48 -0.90
CA VAL A 22 3.65 8.02 0.41
C VAL A 22 2.65 8.35 1.51
N GLU A 23 2.11 9.57 1.55
CA GLU A 23 1.09 9.94 2.54
C GLU A 23 -0.17 9.10 2.41
N PHE A 24 -0.61 8.88 1.17
CA PHE A 24 -1.78 8.07 0.89
C PHE A 24 -1.56 6.60 1.29
N PHE A 25 -0.41 6.02 0.92
CA PHE A 25 -0.07 4.65 1.27
C PHE A 25 0.00 4.44 2.78
N LEU A 26 0.71 5.33 3.49
CA LEU A 26 0.79 5.27 4.96
C LEU A 26 -0.59 5.48 5.62
N LEU A 27 -1.45 6.30 5.03
CA LEU A 27 -2.83 6.48 5.51
C LEU A 27 -3.66 5.21 5.28
N VAL A 28 -3.52 4.54 4.12
CA VAL A 28 -4.13 3.23 3.86
C VAL A 28 -3.69 2.23 4.92
N LEU A 29 -2.38 2.06 5.11
CA LEU A 29 -1.84 1.14 6.12
C LEU A 29 -2.33 1.43 7.54
N LYS A 30 -2.51 2.71 7.89
CA LYS A 30 -3.06 3.10 9.20
C LYS A 30 -4.54 2.69 9.36
N LEU A 31 -5.33 2.77 8.28
CA LEU A 31 -6.78 2.62 8.33
C LEU A 31 -7.28 1.20 8.07
N ILE A 32 -6.46 0.32 7.49
CA ILE A 32 -6.79 -1.10 7.33
C ILE A 32 -6.77 -1.84 8.68
N PRO A 33 -7.59 -2.89 8.86
CA PRO A 33 -7.62 -3.68 10.09
C PRO A 33 -6.26 -4.33 10.40
N ASP A 34 -5.93 -4.48 11.68
CA ASP A 34 -4.81 -5.34 12.09
C ASP A 34 -5.02 -6.79 11.64
N GLY A 35 -3.94 -7.47 11.28
CA GLY A 35 -3.95 -8.80 10.68
C GLY A 35 -4.27 -8.82 9.19
N SER A 36 -4.47 -7.66 8.54
CA SER A 36 -4.57 -7.58 7.09
C SER A 36 -3.29 -8.10 6.43
N TYR A 37 -3.43 -8.75 5.27
CA TYR A 37 -2.30 -9.28 4.51
C TYR A 37 -1.92 -8.29 3.41
N ILE A 38 -0.63 -8.02 3.29
CA ILE A 38 -0.05 -7.09 2.31
C ILE A 38 0.86 -7.89 1.37
N PHE A 39 0.61 -7.81 0.08
CA PHE A 39 1.31 -8.53 -0.96
C PHE A 39 1.96 -7.55 -1.92
N PHE A 40 3.24 -7.76 -2.24
CA PHE A 40 3.97 -7.02 -3.25
C PHE A 40 4.31 -7.96 -4.41
N ASP A 41 4.22 -7.48 -5.65
CA ASP A 41 4.73 -8.23 -6.80
C ASP A 41 6.25 -8.23 -6.79
N GLN A 42 6.83 -9.36 -7.19
CA GLN A 42 8.20 -9.77 -6.91
C GLN A 42 9.24 -8.87 -7.59
N THR A 43 9.75 -7.87 -6.86
CA THR A 43 11.02 -7.16 -7.04
C THR A 43 11.27 -6.24 -5.85
N GLU A 44 11.34 -6.79 -4.64
CA GLU A 44 11.56 -5.97 -3.45
C GLU A 44 13.05 -5.58 -3.30
N PRO A 45 13.39 -4.31 -3.02
CA PRO A 45 14.76 -3.93 -2.73
C PRO A 45 15.32 -4.67 -1.50
N ASP A 46 16.60 -5.05 -1.52
CA ASP A 46 17.21 -5.87 -0.46
C ASP A 46 16.98 -5.32 0.96
N TYR A 47 17.12 -4.00 1.11
CA TYR A 47 16.96 -3.36 2.40
C TYR A 47 15.51 -3.45 2.92
N TRP A 48 14.53 -3.50 2.02
CA TRP A 48 13.11 -3.60 2.35
C TRP A 48 12.84 -4.99 2.94
N VAL A 49 13.27 -6.03 2.23
CA VAL A 49 13.19 -7.43 2.67
C VAL A 49 13.85 -7.62 4.04
N ILE A 50 15.07 -7.12 4.22
CA ILE A 50 15.80 -7.24 5.50
C ILE A 50 15.08 -6.52 6.63
N ARG A 51 14.59 -5.29 6.40
CA ARG A 51 13.98 -4.46 7.45
C ARG A 51 12.57 -4.92 7.84
N LEU A 52 11.87 -5.59 6.95
CA LEU A 52 10.50 -6.06 7.16
C LEU A 52 10.41 -7.57 7.43
N HIS A 53 11.55 -8.27 7.45
CA HIS A 53 11.63 -9.70 7.74
C HIS A 53 10.79 -10.17 8.96
N PRO A 54 10.70 -9.43 10.09
CA PRO A 54 9.87 -9.86 11.23
C PRO A 54 8.38 -10.03 10.92
N TRP A 55 7.84 -9.31 9.93
CA TRP A 55 6.43 -9.35 9.53
C TRP A 55 6.17 -10.17 8.28
N SER A 56 7.23 -10.62 7.62
CA SER A 56 7.15 -11.40 6.39
C SER A 56 6.79 -12.86 6.67
N TYR A 57 5.92 -13.41 5.83
CA TYR A 57 5.65 -14.84 5.75
C TYR A 57 6.26 -15.40 4.45
N ARG A 58 6.84 -16.60 4.55
CA ARG A 58 7.36 -17.37 3.42
C ARG A 58 6.94 -18.83 3.56
N SER A 59 6.32 -19.36 2.53
CA SER A 59 6.05 -20.79 2.37
C SER A 59 7.33 -21.58 2.05
N ASP A 60 8.28 -20.96 1.36
CA ASP A 60 9.62 -21.47 1.10
C ASP A 60 10.68 -20.54 1.69
N LEU A 61 11.37 -20.99 2.75
CA LEU A 61 12.41 -20.21 3.43
C LEU A 61 13.67 -19.95 2.58
N SER A 62 13.82 -20.61 1.44
CA SER A 62 14.89 -20.33 0.48
C SER A 62 14.57 -19.13 -0.42
N GLN A 63 13.31 -18.70 -0.48
CA GLN A 63 12.93 -17.49 -1.19
C GLN A 63 13.42 -16.25 -0.45
N TYR A 64 13.94 -15.31 -1.24
CA TYR A 64 14.41 -14.04 -0.71
C TYR A 64 13.23 -13.16 -0.28
N GLU A 65 12.28 -12.98 -1.19
CA GLU A 65 11.08 -12.15 -1.01
C GLU A 65 10.03 -12.85 -0.15
N ALA A 66 9.12 -12.07 0.41
CA ALA A 66 8.00 -12.60 1.18
C ALA A 66 6.85 -13.02 0.25
N ASP A 67 6.08 -14.04 0.65
CA ASP A 67 4.77 -14.29 0.03
C ASP A 67 3.79 -13.17 0.39
N TYR A 68 3.85 -12.69 1.63
CA TYR A 68 3.07 -11.56 2.15
C TYR A 68 3.64 -11.04 3.47
N TYR A 69 3.12 -9.90 3.90
CA TYR A 69 3.37 -9.28 5.20
C TYR A 69 2.06 -9.21 5.99
N ILE A 70 2.13 -9.40 7.31
CA ILE A 70 0.98 -9.26 8.20
C ILE A 70 1.02 -7.87 8.86
N LYS A 71 -0.05 -7.09 8.69
CA LYS A 71 -0.14 -5.76 9.27
C LYS A 71 -0.35 -5.79 10.78
N ASP A 72 0.50 -5.05 11.49
CA ASP A 72 0.32 -4.59 12.87
C ASP A 72 0.76 -3.12 13.00
N GLU A 73 0.70 -2.55 14.21
CA GLU A 73 1.11 -1.16 14.45
C GLU A 73 2.61 -0.93 14.21
N ASP A 74 3.46 -1.88 14.59
CA ASP A 74 4.91 -1.75 14.46
C ASP A 74 5.35 -1.78 13.00
N LEU A 75 4.72 -2.59 12.15
CA LEU A 75 4.93 -2.60 10.71
C LEU A 75 4.61 -1.23 10.12
N VAL A 76 3.48 -0.61 10.49
CA VAL A 76 3.09 0.72 9.97
C VAL A 76 4.14 1.77 10.34
N ASN A 77 4.64 1.74 11.57
CA ASN A 77 5.70 2.64 12.01
C ASN A 77 7.00 2.38 11.25
N ARG A 78 7.36 1.11 11.03
CA ARG A 78 8.55 0.74 10.29
C ARG A 78 8.48 1.14 8.82
N MET A 79 7.34 0.96 8.19
CA MET A 79 7.06 1.38 6.81
C MET A 79 7.16 2.89 6.67
N ARG A 80 6.64 3.65 7.64
CA ARG A 80 6.82 5.10 7.70
C ARG A 80 8.30 5.47 7.75
N GLU A 81 9.08 4.87 8.66
CA GLU A 81 10.51 5.15 8.76
C GLU A 81 11.26 4.89 7.46
N ILE A 82 10.97 3.76 6.79
CA ILE A 82 11.59 3.41 5.51
C ILE A 82 11.26 4.48 4.46
N LEU A 83 9.98 4.72 4.21
CA LEU A 83 9.53 5.61 3.13
C LEU A 83 9.86 7.09 3.36
N MET A 84 10.11 7.50 4.61
CA MET A 84 10.64 8.85 4.89
C MET A 84 12.08 9.04 4.39
N HIS A 85 12.85 7.95 4.25
CA HIS A 85 14.23 7.97 3.75
C HIS A 85 14.34 7.56 2.28
N THR A 86 13.41 6.73 1.81
CA THR A 86 13.44 6.11 0.49
C THR A 86 12.04 6.19 -0.15
N PRO A 87 11.50 7.40 -0.38
CA PRO A 87 10.12 7.58 -0.86
C PRO A 87 9.91 7.09 -2.30
N GLN A 88 10.96 7.13 -3.13
CA GLN A 88 10.91 6.69 -4.52
C GLN A 88 10.65 5.19 -4.68
N ASP A 89 10.98 4.38 -3.66
CA ASP A 89 10.83 2.93 -3.70
C ASP A 89 9.36 2.49 -3.71
N LEU A 90 8.43 3.39 -3.32
CA LEU A 90 7.00 3.16 -3.53
C LEU A 90 6.65 3.06 -5.03
N ASN A 91 7.41 3.74 -5.90
CA ASN A 91 7.21 3.70 -7.35
C ASN A 91 7.85 2.46 -7.99
N GLU A 92 8.74 1.78 -7.27
CA GLU A 92 9.35 0.51 -7.70
C GLU A 92 8.46 -0.69 -7.37
N ILE A 93 7.42 -0.49 -6.54
CA ILE A 93 6.39 -1.50 -6.31
C ILE A 93 5.50 -1.61 -7.55
N HIS A 94 5.70 -2.69 -8.31
CA HIS A 94 4.97 -2.96 -9.56
C HIS A 94 3.50 -3.30 -9.33
N HIS A 95 3.19 -4.16 -8.37
CA HIS A 95 1.81 -4.31 -7.89
C HIS A 95 1.78 -4.44 -6.38
N LEU A 96 0.74 -3.87 -5.77
CA LEU A 96 0.43 -4.04 -4.37
C LEU A 96 -1.01 -4.51 -4.24
N TYR A 97 -1.21 -5.50 -3.38
CA TYR A 97 -2.53 -6.02 -3.05
C TYR A 97 -2.67 -6.11 -1.53
N ILE A 98 -3.84 -5.75 -0.99
CA ILE A 98 -4.13 -5.83 0.44
C ILE A 98 -5.48 -6.50 0.65
N THR A 99 -5.52 -7.48 1.54
CA THR A 99 -6.76 -8.14 1.99
C THR A 99 -7.02 -7.95 3.47
N SER A 100 -8.29 -8.03 3.85
CA SER A 100 -8.69 -8.11 5.25
C SER A 100 -8.20 -9.42 5.89
N PRO A 101 -8.19 -9.53 7.23
CA PRO A 101 -7.90 -10.80 7.91
C PRO A 101 -8.81 -11.96 7.46
N GLY A 102 -10.03 -11.63 6.99
CA GLY A 102 -10.99 -12.59 6.44
C GLY A 102 -10.77 -12.91 4.94
N GLY A 103 -9.79 -12.30 4.28
CA GLY A 103 -9.45 -12.54 2.88
C GLY A 103 -10.18 -11.66 1.87
N GLU A 104 -10.96 -10.67 2.30
CA GLU A 104 -11.66 -9.76 1.40
C GLU A 104 -10.70 -8.71 0.82
N SER A 105 -10.81 -8.39 -0.47
CA SER A 105 -10.00 -7.34 -1.08
C SER A 105 -10.30 -5.97 -0.46
N ILE A 106 -9.26 -5.24 -0.07
CA ILE A 106 -9.37 -3.88 0.49
C ILE A 106 -8.80 -2.84 -0.46
N PHE A 107 -7.62 -3.13 -1.02
CA PHE A 107 -6.85 -2.18 -1.80
C PHE A 107 -6.00 -2.91 -2.83
N SER A 108 -5.85 -2.31 -4.01
CA SER A 108 -4.81 -2.71 -4.94
C SER A 108 -4.32 -1.56 -5.81
N SER A 109 -3.04 -1.60 -6.15
CA SER A 109 -2.41 -0.68 -7.10
C SER A 109 -1.53 -1.43 -8.08
N PHE A 110 -1.26 -0.78 -9.22
CA PHE A 110 -0.32 -1.22 -10.23
C PHE A 110 0.92 -0.33 -10.33
N ASP A 111 1.66 -0.44 -11.44
CA ASP A 111 2.93 0.24 -11.70
C ASP A 111 2.87 1.72 -11.32
N ASN A 112 3.94 2.23 -10.70
CA ASN A 112 3.99 3.61 -10.19
C ASN A 112 2.84 3.91 -9.21
N PHE A 113 2.43 2.90 -8.43
CA PHE A 113 1.40 3.03 -7.41
C PHE A 113 0.02 3.50 -7.93
N GLU A 114 -0.32 3.18 -9.18
CA GLU A 114 -1.63 3.51 -9.76
C GLU A 114 -2.76 2.73 -9.06
N VAL A 115 -3.60 3.40 -8.28
CA VAL A 115 -4.69 2.76 -7.54
C VAL A 115 -5.81 2.30 -8.46
N ILE A 116 -6.03 0.99 -8.53
CA ILE A 116 -7.08 0.38 -9.36
C ILE A 116 -8.28 -0.07 -8.52
N TYR A 117 -8.08 -0.33 -7.23
CA TYR A 117 -9.14 -0.75 -6.33
C TYR A 117 -8.94 -0.17 -4.94
N LEU A 118 -10.06 0.28 -4.38
CA LEU A 118 -10.18 0.76 -3.02
C LEU A 118 -11.59 0.43 -2.56
N CYS A 119 -11.75 -0.32 -1.47
CA CYS A 119 -13.08 -0.65 -0.96
C CYS A 119 -13.83 0.58 -0.44
N GLU A 120 -15.15 0.55 -0.45
CA GLU A 120 -15.97 1.72 -0.07
C GLU A 120 -15.77 2.16 1.37
N GLU A 121 -15.59 1.20 2.30
CA GLU A 121 -15.32 1.52 3.70
C GLU A 121 -14.02 2.32 3.86
N LEU A 122 -12.96 1.91 3.18
CA LEU A 122 -11.68 2.60 3.25
C LEU A 122 -11.73 3.98 2.57
N LYS A 123 -12.49 4.14 1.47
CA LYS A 123 -12.77 5.45 0.87
C LYS A 123 -13.40 6.42 1.86
N ILE A 124 -14.41 5.96 2.61
CA ILE A 124 -15.11 6.79 3.60
C ILE A 124 -14.15 7.20 4.72
N LYS A 125 -13.38 6.25 5.26
CA LYS A 125 -12.39 6.52 6.32
C LYS A 125 -11.33 7.53 5.89
N ILE A 126 -10.78 7.39 4.68
CA ILE A 126 -9.77 8.32 4.13
C ILE A 126 -10.34 9.73 4.03
N LYS A 127 -11.56 9.88 3.46
CA LYS A 127 -12.21 11.20 3.33
C LYS A 127 -12.46 11.86 4.69
N SER A 128 -12.92 11.09 5.68
CA SER A 128 -13.11 11.60 7.04
C SER A 128 -11.80 12.13 7.63
N GLN A 129 -10.70 11.37 7.52
CA GLN A 129 -9.39 11.77 8.06
C GLN A 129 -8.80 13.01 7.37
N ILE A 130 -9.13 13.25 6.09
CA ILE A 130 -8.67 14.45 5.38
C ILE A 130 -9.47 15.67 5.83
N ASN A 131 -10.79 15.54 5.99
CA ASN A 131 -11.64 16.64 6.45
C ASN A 131 -11.25 17.10 7.87
N ASP A 132 -10.96 16.14 8.77
CA ASP A 132 -10.50 16.44 10.14
C ASP A 132 -9.16 17.21 10.19
N ARG A 133 -8.41 17.31 9.08
CA ARG A 133 -7.17 18.10 8.99
C ARG A 133 -7.39 19.54 8.54
N LEU A 134 -8.58 19.85 7.99
CA LEU A 134 -8.92 21.16 7.44
C LEU A 134 -9.76 22.01 8.41
N ASP A 135 -10.28 21.39 9.48
CA ASP A 135 -10.95 22.04 10.61
C ASP A 135 -9.96 22.34 11.76
#